data_AF-K2GYX4-F1
#
_entry.id   AF-K2GYX4-F1
#
_cell.length_a   1.000
_cell.length_b   1.000
_cell.length_c   1.000
_cell.angle_alpha   90.00
_cell.angle_beta   90.00
_cell.angle_gamma   90.00
#
_symmetry.space_group_name_H-M   'P 1'
#
loop_
_entity.id
_entity.type
_entity.pdbx_description
1 polymer ?
#
loop_
_entity_poly.entity_id
_entity_poly.type
_entity_poly.pdbx_seq_one_letter_code
_entity_poly.pdbx_strand_id
1 'polypeptide(L)'
;MLRRIVADDKYMITADGKDLDLTYILPNLIAMGIPTTGIFQQWRNSKEEIAKYLNNNYFNNYMIWNLTEKSYTSLEFNNRVQHVGFLDHHPPRFNHLLKIVGDIVDYVLECPKHIACVHCKAGRGRTGLVCSCVLLSLGKCGDAKKALELFARKRSKIMKGATSPPQIRYCYYFYYYLSVFPREVPFKPIPSYSINLSSVLFTGFKPTITVKDSTDCAHPVLYFNPLSHAEPHPHLFKCSQSWQQMSDGCFIISFIKQPIVNDTVISLTVESKEKSIIIGKVILNAFFIDVHSQYTLKLDQVQDPTEGVNRNSLGLPPHFSMTFRFKESKREEDSIEELHEKIVTITKQFPLDEMHRVLPPPIPFKPGSGNKKALINSTPRGSRKKQYLSDVHEVEGEKRELFGESISPIVLSYSTEYRKATIKKGNAIKKSDAINSV
;
A
#
# COMPACT_ATOMS: atom_id res chain seq x y z
N MET A 1 5.77 -26.29 -10.52
CA MET A 1 5.60 -25.69 -11.86
C MET A 1 4.61 -24.52 -11.86
N LEU A 2 3.35 -24.69 -11.43
CA LEU A 2 2.36 -23.58 -11.39
C LEU A 2 2.77 -22.38 -10.52
N ARG A 3 3.37 -22.61 -9.34
CA ARG A 3 3.89 -21.54 -8.47
C ARG A 3 4.90 -20.63 -9.19
N ARG A 4 5.84 -21.21 -9.96
CA ARG A 4 6.80 -20.44 -10.76
C ARG A 4 6.10 -19.52 -11.75
N ILE A 5 5.03 -20.00 -12.39
CA ILE A 5 4.27 -19.20 -13.36
C ILE A 5 3.53 -18.04 -12.68
N VAL A 6 2.88 -18.30 -11.53
CA VAL A 6 2.10 -17.29 -10.81
C VAL A 6 2.97 -16.24 -10.12
N ALA A 7 4.21 -16.57 -9.79
CA ALA A 7 5.17 -15.68 -9.14
C ALA A 7 6.36 -15.33 -10.02
N ASP A 8 6.27 -15.53 -11.34
CA ASP A 8 7.41 -15.41 -12.27
C ASP A 8 8.04 -14.02 -12.27
N ASP A 9 7.20 -13.00 -12.08
CA ASP A 9 7.60 -11.59 -11.99
C ASP A 9 8.13 -11.19 -10.61
N LYS A 10 8.23 -12.12 -9.65
CA LYS A 10 8.81 -11.91 -8.32
C LYS A 10 10.18 -12.56 -8.20
N TYR A 11 11.00 -12.04 -7.29
CA TYR A 11 12.17 -12.76 -6.82
C TYR A 11 11.73 -13.82 -5.80
N MET A 12 12.06 -15.07 -6.07
CA MET A 12 11.78 -16.22 -5.19
C MET A 12 13.09 -16.77 -4.65
N ILE A 13 13.01 -17.46 -3.53
CA ILE A 13 14.15 -18.18 -2.95
C ILE A 13 13.95 -19.67 -3.18
N THR A 14 15.01 -20.34 -3.61
CA THR A 14 15.05 -21.79 -3.68
C THR A 14 15.70 -22.32 -2.40
N ALA A 15 14.97 -23.13 -1.63
CA ALA A 15 15.46 -23.81 -0.44
C ALA A 15 15.06 -25.29 -0.49
N ASP A 16 15.98 -26.20 -0.18
CA ASP A 16 15.78 -27.66 -0.28
C ASP A 16 15.19 -28.11 -1.64
N GLY A 17 15.62 -27.50 -2.74
CA GLY A 17 15.11 -27.78 -4.09
C GLY A 17 13.69 -27.27 -4.37
N LYS A 18 13.11 -26.46 -3.47
CA LYS A 18 11.77 -25.89 -3.60
C LYS A 18 11.80 -24.37 -3.68
N ASP A 19 10.97 -23.81 -4.56
CA ASP A 19 10.85 -22.35 -4.67
C ASP A 19 9.77 -21.81 -3.74
N LEU A 20 10.18 -20.85 -2.92
CA LEU A 20 9.37 -20.14 -1.95
C LEU A 20 9.14 -18.72 -2.47
N ASP A 21 7.88 -18.29 -2.50
CA ASP A 21 7.51 -16.90 -2.73
C ASP A 21 7.82 -16.07 -1.47
N LEU A 22 9.11 -15.84 -1.27
CA LEU A 22 9.74 -15.21 -0.12
C LEU A 22 10.93 -14.37 -0.62
N THR A 23 11.08 -13.15 -0.14
CA THR A 23 12.13 -12.22 -0.57
C THR A 23 12.66 -11.39 0.60
N TYR A 24 13.98 -11.27 0.73
CA TYR A 24 14.60 -10.34 1.67
C TYR A 24 14.54 -8.91 1.11
N ILE A 25 13.80 -8.04 1.80
CA ILE A 25 13.82 -6.60 1.56
C ILE A 25 15.04 -5.99 2.26
N LEU A 26 15.26 -6.41 3.50
CA LEU A 26 16.49 -6.24 4.29
C LEU A 26 16.94 -7.61 4.83
N PRO A 27 18.17 -7.76 5.35
CA PRO A 27 18.62 -9.02 5.97
C PRO A 27 17.66 -9.55 7.06
N ASN A 28 17.00 -8.66 7.80
CA ASN A 28 16.05 -8.97 8.87
C ASN A 28 14.58 -8.64 8.55
N LEU A 29 14.26 -8.32 7.28
CA LEU A 29 12.90 -8.02 6.83
C LEU A 29 12.57 -8.80 5.56
N ILE A 30 11.67 -9.75 5.70
CA ILE A 30 11.18 -10.63 4.64
C ILE A 30 9.79 -10.20 4.20
N ALA A 31 9.57 -10.15 2.89
CA ALA A 31 8.26 -10.06 2.27
C ALA A 31 7.90 -11.40 1.60
N MET A 32 6.71 -11.93 1.85
CA MET A 32 6.29 -13.21 1.28
C MET A 32 4.82 -13.25 0.83
N GLY A 33 4.48 -14.24 0.00
CA GLY A 33 3.09 -14.60 -0.29
C GLY A 33 2.46 -15.40 0.85
N ILE A 34 1.12 -15.43 0.92
CA ILE A 34 0.39 -16.16 1.96
C ILE A 34 0.81 -17.63 2.04
N PRO A 35 1.13 -18.16 3.24
CA PRO A 35 1.29 -19.60 3.45
C PRO A 35 -0.08 -20.29 3.46
N THR A 36 -0.24 -21.35 2.66
CA THR A 36 -1.53 -22.01 2.42
C THR A 36 -1.48 -23.51 2.70
N THR A 37 -2.64 -24.10 2.95
CA THR A 37 -2.86 -25.55 3.03
C THR A 37 -3.66 -26.08 1.83
N GLY A 38 -3.59 -27.38 1.56
CA GLY A 38 -4.41 -28.05 0.55
C GLY A 38 -4.10 -27.65 -0.90
N ILE A 39 -5.13 -27.63 -1.76
CA ILE A 39 -4.99 -27.42 -3.22
C ILE A 39 -4.30 -26.10 -3.59
N PHE A 40 -4.43 -25.07 -2.75
CA PHE A 40 -3.84 -23.75 -3.00
C PHE A 40 -2.31 -23.76 -2.97
N GLN A 41 -1.67 -24.77 -2.36
CA GLN A 41 -0.22 -24.92 -2.31
C GLN A 41 0.42 -25.14 -3.68
N GLN A 42 -0.36 -25.60 -4.67
CA GLN A 42 0.14 -25.85 -6.03
C GLN A 42 0.60 -24.54 -6.71
N TRP A 43 0.03 -23.40 -6.32
CA TRP A 43 0.39 -22.08 -6.86
C TRP A 43 0.70 -21.01 -5.81
N ARG A 44 0.52 -21.28 -4.51
CA ARG A 44 0.96 -20.45 -3.37
C ARG A 44 1.99 -21.18 -2.51
N ASN A 45 2.56 -20.48 -1.55
CA ASN A 45 3.48 -21.09 -0.59
C ASN A 45 2.76 -22.21 0.18
N SER A 46 3.38 -23.40 0.27
CA SER A 46 2.97 -24.38 1.28
C SER A 46 3.33 -23.83 2.64
N LYS A 47 2.38 -23.95 3.57
CA LYS A 47 2.57 -23.54 4.95
C LYS A 47 3.66 -24.37 5.63
N GLU A 48 3.69 -25.68 5.36
CA GLU A 48 4.68 -26.61 5.90
C GLU A 48 6.08 -26.29 5.36
N GLU A 49 6.20 -25.96 4.08
CA GLU A 49 7.48 -25.58 3.46
C GLU A 49 8.04 -24.29 4.05
N ILE A 50 7.21 -23.25 4.22
CA ILE A 50 7.63 -21.99 4.85
C ILE A 50 7.96 -22.21 6.32
N ALA A 51 7.14 -22.97 7.04
CA ALA A 51 7.38 -23.29 8.44
C ALA A 51 8.72 -24.02 8.62
N LYS A 52 8.97 -25.06 7.82
CA LYS A 52 10.26 -25.79 7.82
C LYS A 52 11.42 -24.85 7.55
N TYR A 53 11.32 -24.02 6.51
CA TYR A 53 12.37 -23.05 6.17
C TYR A 53 12.66 -22.09 7.33
N LEU A 54 11.64 -21.45 7.89
CA LEU A 54 11.82 -20.47 8.97
C LEU A 54 12.29 -21.12 10.27
N ASN A 55 11.76 -22.29 10.64
CA ASN A 55 12.16 -23.02 11.84
C ASN A 55 13.62 -23.48 11.75
N ASN A 56 14.08 -23.93 10.58
CA ASN A 56 15.46 -24.39 10.39
C ASN A 56 16.47 -23.23 10.33
N ASN A 57 16.13 -22.12 9.66
CA ASN A 57 17.08 -21.03 9.43
C ASN A 57 17.08 -19.97 10.53
N TYR A 58 15.92 -19.74 11.16
CA TYR A 58 15.73 -18.62 12.08
C TYR A 58 15.17 -19.03 13.43
N PHE A 59 14.79 -20.29 13.62
CA PHE A 59 14.23 -20.85 14.86
C PHE A 59 13.46 -19.82 15.72
N ASN A 60 13.78 -19.67 17.01
CA ASN A 60 13.13 -18.74 17.95
C ASN A 60 13.33 -17.23 17.63
N ASN A 61 13.86 -16.88 16.46
CA ASN A 61 14.21 -15.53 16.07
C ASN A 61 13.40 -15.04 14.84
N TYR A 62 12.21 -15.59 14.55
CA TYR A 62 11.33 -14.99 13.54
C TYR A 62 9.94 -14.69 14.09
N MET A 63 9.27 -13.69 13.51
CA MET A 63 7.86 -13.40 13.75
C MET A 63 7.17 -13.08 12.42
N ILE A 64 5.95 -13.59 12.24
CA ILE A 64 5.17 -13.38 11.02
C ILE A 64 4.05 -12.37 11.28
N TRP A 65 3.96 -11.31 10.48
CA TRP A 65 2.81 -10.39 10.46
C TRP A 65 1.89 -10.74 9.29
N ASN A 66 0.71 -11.24 9.62
CA ASN A 66 -0.36 -11.54 8.68
C ASN A 66 -1.23 -10.30 8.45
N LEU A 67 -1.11 -9.70 7.27
CA LEU A 67 -1.88 -8.52 6.84
C LEU A 67 -3.21 -8.89 6.15
N THR A 68 -3.55 -10.18 6.07
CA THR A 68 -4.81 -10.63 5.43
C THR A 68 -5.99 -10.47 6.36
N GLU A 69 -7.18 -10.33 5.79
CA GLU A 69 -8.44 -10.13 6.51
C GLU A 69 -8.77 -11.29 7.45
N LYS A 70 -8.23 -12.48 7.16
CA LYS A 70 -8.49 -13.71 7.92
C LYS A 70 -7.22 -14.20 8.60
N SER A 71 -7.37 -14.62 9.85
CA SER A 71 -6.33 -15.38 10.54
C SER A 71 -6.23 -16.81 10.00
N TYR A 72 -5.17 -17.50 10.37
CA TYR A 72 -4.99 -18.93 10.13
C TYR A 72 -4.23 -19.53 11.31
N THR A 73 -4.33 -20.85 11.52
CA THR A 73 -3.65 -21.50 12.65
C THR A 73 -2.13 -21.32 12.58
N SER A 74 -1.48 -21.02 13.70
CA SER A 74 -0.05 -20.68 13.76
C SER A 74 0.84 -21.80 14.27
N LEU A 75 0.29 -23.01 14.46
CA LEU A 75 0.97 -24.13 15.14
C LEU A 75 2.30 -24.51 14.48
N GLU A 76 2.33 -24.62 13.16
CA GLU A 76 3.52 -24.96 12.37
C GLU A 76 4.61 -23.89 12.48
N PHE A 77 4.21 -22.65 12.80
CA PHE A 77 5.09 -21.52 13.05
C PHE A 77 5.41 -21.33 14.54
N ASN A 78 5.16 -22.33 15.38
CA ASN A 78 5.33 -22.27 16.84
C ASN A 78 4.63 -21.06 17.47
N ASN A 79 3.43 -20.74 16.98
CA ASN A 79 2.63 -19.59 17.42
C ASN A 79 3.27 -18.21 17.20
N ARG A 80 4.24 -18.10 16.28
CA ARG A 80 4.92 -16.85 15.92
C ARG A 80 4.23 -16.15 14.73
N VAL A 81 2.91 -15.97 14.84
CA VAL A 81 2.10 -15.23 13.85
C VAL A 81 1.25 -14.19 14.55
N GLN A 82 1.45 -12.92 14.22
CA GLN A 82 0.61 -11.79 14.60
C GLN A 82 -0.40 -11.50 13.50
N HIS A 83 -1.69 -11.61 13.80
CA HIS A 83 -2.75 -11.23 12.86
C HIS A 83 -3.11 -9.75 13.05
N VAL A 84 -2.85 -8.95 12.01
CA VAL A 84 -3.03 -7.49 12.02
C VAL A 84 -3.73 -7.02 10.74
N GLY A 85 -4.63 -7.86 10.23
CA GLY A 85 -5.23 -7.76 8.91
C GLY A 85 -5.97 -6.45 8.59
N PHE A 86 -6.01 -6.14 7.30
CA PHE A 86 -6.88 -5.11 6.73
C PHE A 86 -7.25 -5.46 5.28
N LEU A 87 -8.30 -4.80 4.77
CA LEU A 87 -8.90 -5.09 3.47
C LEU A 87 -7.90 -5.10 2.32
N ASP A 88 -8.05 -6.05 1.39
CA ASP A 88 -7.25 -6.11 0.18
C ASP A 88 -7.40 -4.82 -0.62
N HIS A 89 -6.32 -4.43 -1.30
CA HIS A 89 -6.22 -3.22 -2.11
C HIS A 89 -6.35 -1.87 -1.39
N HIS A 90 -6.80 -1.83 -0.14
CA HIS A 90 -6.91 -0.63 0.69
C HIS A 90 -5.63 -0.44 1.54
N PRO A 91 -5.36 0.77 2.06
CA PRO A 91 -4.53 0.94 3.24
C PRO A 91 -5.32 0.54 4.51
N PRO A 92 -4.64 0.30 5.65
CA PRO A 92 -5.32 0.25 6.95
C PRO A 92 -5.68 1.68 7.42
N ARG A 93 -6.46 1.83 8.49
CA ARG A 93 -6.51 3.12 9.21
C ARG A 93 -5.11 3.54 9.62
N PHE A 94 -4.85 4.85 9.63
CA PHE A 94 -3.50 5.36 9.81
C PHE A 94 -2.89 4.95 11.16
N ASN A 95 -3.65 5.04 12.25
CA ASN A 95 -3.19 4.58 13.57
C ASN A 95 -2.93 3.06 13.64
N HIS A 96 -3.62 2.27 12.81
CA HIS A 96 -3.34 0.83 12.70
C HIS A 96 -2.06 0.58 11.88
N LEU A 97 -1.78 1.40 10.85
CA LEU A 97 -0.48 1.39 10.17
C LEU A 97 0.66 1.67 11.15
N LEU A 98 0.50 2.72 11.99
CA LEU A 98 1.49 3.06 13.03
C LEU A 98 1.75 1.87 13.95
N LYS A 99 0.70 1.23 14.47
CA LYS A 99 0.84 0.04 15.32
C LYS A 99 1.59 -1.08 14.63
N ILE A 100 1.17 -1.48 13.41
CA ILE A 100 1.81 -2.58 12.67
C ILE A 100 3.30 -2.30 12.45
N VAL A 101 3.62 -1.09 11.97
CA VAL A 101 5.01 -0.73 11.66
C VAL A 101 5.83 -0.61 12.93
N GLY A 102 5.27 -0.05 14.01
CA GLY A 102 5.90 0.04 15.31
C GLY A 102 6.26 -1.33 15.88
N ASP A 103 5.31 -2.27 15.89
CA ASP A 103 5.50 -3.64 16.37
C ASP A 103 6.63 -4.36 15.59
N ILE A 104 6.68 -4.18 14.26
CA ILE A 104 7.75 -4.77 13.42
C ILE A 104 9.10 -4.13 13.73
N VAL A 105 9.16 -2.80 13.83
CA VAL A 105 10.38 -2.04 14.07
C VAL A 105 10.96 -2.37 15.45
N ASP A 106 10.12 -2.44 16.48
CA ASP A 106 10.53 -2.82 17.83
C ASP A 106 11.14 -4.24 17.83
N TYR A 107 10.44 -5.21 17.22
CA TYR A 107 10.91 -6.59 17.14
C TYR A 107 12.29 -6.72 16.46
N VAL A 108 12.51 -6.07 15.32
CA VAL A 108 13.78 -6.20 14.58
C VAL A 108 14.94 -5.43 15.20
N LEU A 109 14.64 -4.45 16.07
CA LEU A 109 15.66 -3.66 16.78
C LEU A 109 15.99 -4.23 18.16
N GLU A 110 15.10 -5.02 18.74
CA GLU A 110 15.32 -5.73 20.01
C GLU A 110 16.51 -6.68 19.94
N CYS A 111 16.65 -7.44 18.83
CA CYS A 111 17.73 -8.40 18.65
C CYS A 111 18.20 -8.46 17.19
N PRO A 112 19.53 -8.41 16.92
CA PRO A 112 20.05 -8.44 15.54
C PRO A 112 19.79 -9.77 14.81
N LYS A 113 19.42 -10.84 15.52
CA LYS A 113 19.03 -12.13 14.94
C LYS A 113 17.56 -12.20 14.56
N HIS A 114 16.73 -11.27 15.05
CA HIS A 114 15.29 -11.28 14.78
C HIS A 114 15.00 -11.02 13.31
N ILE A 115 14.08 -11.81 12.75
CA ILE A 115 13.64 -11.76 11.36
C ILE A 115 12.15 -11.47 11.32
N ALA A 116 11.76 -10.32 10.77
CA ALA A 116 10.36 -10.00 10.55
C ALA A 116 9.89 -10.50 9.19
N CYS A 117 8.86 -11.34 9.18
CA CYS A 117 8.22 -11.87 7.98
C CYS A 117 6.86 -11.19 7.76
N VAL A 118 6.72 -10.34 6.75
CA VAL A 118 5.46 -9.65 6.45
C VAL A 118 4.81 -10.28 5.23
N HIS A 119 3.53 -10.64 5.34
CA HIS A 119 2.80 -11.18 4.19
C HIS A 119 1.37 -10.64 4.10
N CYS A 120 0.85 -10.66 2.88
CA CYS A 120 -0.57 -10.53 2.60
C CYS A 120 -0.99 -11.70 1.72
N LYS A 121 -2.00 -11.53 0.85
CA LYS A 121 -2.34 -12.55 -0.15
C LYS A 121 -1.16 -12.76 -1.12
N ALA A 122 -0.78 -11.76 -1.90
CA ALA A 122 0.27 -11.89 -2.93
C ALA A 122 1.66 -11.36 -2.49
N GLY A 123 1.79 -10.75 -1.31
CA GLY A 123 3.03 -10.12 -0.86
C GLY A 123 3.45 -8.93 -1.70
N ARG A 124 2.49 -8.08 -2.12
CA ARG A 124 2.72 -6.90 -2.99
C ARG A 124 2.15 -5.61 -2.42
N GLY A 125 0.85 -5.36 -2.55
CA GLY A 125 0.23 -4.09 -2.15
C GLY A 125 0.36 -3.78 -0.66
N ARG A 126 -0.39 -4.51 0.17
CA ARG A 126 -0.39 -4.37 1.64
C ARG A 126 1.01 -4.57 2.25
N THR A 127 1.70 -5.63 1.83
CA THR A 127 3.08 -5.91 2.26
C THR A 127 4.04 -4.81 1.84
N GLY A 128 3.92 -4.28 0.63
CA GLY A 128 4.77 -3.21 0.13
C GLY A 128 4.57 -1.91 0.87
N LEU A 129 3.34 -1.54 1.19
CA LEU A 129 3.06 -0.40 2.08
C LEU A 129 3.77 -0.57 3.43
N VAL A 130 3.49 -1.68 4.13
CA VAL A 130 4.05 -1.93 5.47
C VAL A 130 5.58 -1.98 5.44
N CYS A 131 6.17 -2.75 4.53
CA CYS A 131 7.63 -2.85 4.40
C CYS A 131 8.28 -1.49 4.03
N SER A 132 7.63 -0.67 3.19
CA SER A 132 8.14 0.66 2.85
C SER A 132 8.11 1.58 4.08
N CYS A 133 7.05 1.55 4.88
CA CYS A 133 7.03 2.29 6.15
C CYS A 133 8.09 1.78 7.14
N VAL A 134 8.35 0.47 7.22
CA VAL A 134 9.46 -0.06 8.03
C VAL A 134 10.82 0.46 7.53
N LEU A 135 11.05 0.50 6.22
CA LEU A 135 12.28 1.07 5.64
C LEU A 135 12.46 2.55 6.03
N LEU A 136 11.38 3.33 6.00
CA LEU A 136 11.38 4.73 6.44
C LEU A 136 11.70 4.86 7.94
N SER A 137 11.05 4.07 8.79
CA SER A 137 11.25 4.08 10.24
C SER A 137 12.69 3.74 10.62
N LEU A 138 13.28 2.74 9.97
CA LEU A 138 14.66 2.30 10.17
C LEU A 138 15.71 3.23 9.54
N GLY A 139 15.29 4.35 8.93
CA GLY A 139 16.18 5.31 8.28
C GLY A 139 16.91 4.74 7.06
N LYS A 140 16.39 3.69 6.42
CA LYS A 140 17.00 3.06 5.23
C LYS A 140 16.69 3.80 3.94
N CYS A 141 15.62 4.60 3.92
CA CYS A 141 15.25 5.47 2.81
C CYS A 141 14.96 6.88 3.33
N GLY A 142 15.36 7.89 2.57
CA GLY A 142 15.19 9.31 2.93
C GLY A 142 13.78 9.87 2.67
N ASP A 143 12.99 9.21 1.83
CA ASP A 143 11.65 9.65 1.43
C ASP A 143 10.75 8.46 1.03
N ALA A 144 9.44 8.69 0.97
CA ALA A 144 8.44 7.66 0.68
C ALA A 144 8.62 7.04 -0.72
N LYS A 145 9.00 7.84 -1.71
CA LYS A 145 9.24 7.38 -3.08
C LYS A 145 10.35 6.33 -3.12
N LYS A 146 11.51 6.63 -2.54
CA LYS A 146 12.66 5.72 -2.47
C LYS A 146 12.32 4.44 -1.69
N ALA A 147 11.51 4.53 -0.64
CA ALA A 147 11.07 3.36 0.11
C ALA A 147 10.19 2.43 -0.75
N LEU A 148 9.19 2.99 -1.43
CA LEU A 148 8.31 2.26 -2.34
C LEU A 148 9.08 1.63 -3.52
N GLU A 149 9.99 2.39 -4.13
CA GLU A 149 10.84 1.92 -5.23
C GLU A 149 11.81 0.83 -4.78
N LEU A 150 12.44 0.97 -3.61
CA LEU A 150 13.33 -0.05 -3.06
C LEU A 150 12.58 -1.36 -2.83
N PHE A 151 11.38 -1.29 -2.22
CA PHE A 151 10.55 -2.46 -2.05
C PHE A 151 10.18 -3.09 -3.40
N ALA A 152 9.68 -2.30 -4.34
CA ALA A 152 9.27 -2.78 -5.66
C ALA A 152 10.42 -3.47 -6.40
N ARG A 153 11.61 -2.86 -6.39
CA ARG A 153 12.84 -3.41 -6.98
C ARG A 153 13.30 -4.70 -6.33
N LYS A 154 13.24 -4.76 -5.00
CA LYS A 154 13.63 -5.98 -4.26
C LYS A 154 12.63 -7.10 -4.47
N ARG A 155 11.33 -6.80 -4.56
CA ARG A 155 10.25 -7.80 -4.58
C ARG A 155 9.92 -8.30 -5.99
N SER A 156 10.06 -7.47 -7.01
CA SER A 156 9.60 -7.77 -8.37
C SER A 156 10.62 -7.42 -9.45
N LYS A 157 10.78 -8.32 -10.42
CA LYS A 157 11.61 -8.14 -11.63
C LYS A 157 11.09 -7.02 -12.54
N ILE A 158 9.80 -6.66 -12.41
CA ILE A 158 9.12 -5.64 -13.23
C ILE A 158 8.69 -4.42 -12.40
N MET A 159 9.36 -4.17 -11.26
CA MET A 159 9.11 -3.01 -10.39
C MET A 159 7.67 -2.91 -9.86
N LYS A 160 6.98 -4.04 -9.67
CA LYS A 160 5.64 -4.07 -9.04
C LYS A 160 5.72 -4.20 -7.52
N GLY A 161 5.30 -3.15 -6.82
CA GLY A 161 5.20 -3.09 -5.35
C GLY A 161 3.79 -2.72 -4.87
N ALA A 162 3.70 -1.71 -4.00
CA ALA A 162 2.44 -1.05 -3.67
C ALA A 162 2.04 -0.10 -4.80
N THR A 163 1.04 -0.49 -5.58
CA THR A 163 0.58 0.25 -6.77
C THR A 163 -0.80 0.88 -6.60
N SER A 164 -1.52 0.54 -5.53
CA SER A 164 -2.82 1.15 -5.22
C SER A 164 -2.59 2.61 -4.81
N PRO A 165 -3.24 3.60 -5.44
CA PRO A 165 -3.05 5.01 -5.11
C PRO A 165 -3.22 5.35 -3.62
N PRO A 166 -4.24 4.86 -2.90
CA PRO A 166 -4.34 5.10 -1.46
C PRO A 166 -3.24 4.40 -0.65
N GLN A 167 -2.69 3.26 -1.09
CA GLN A 167 -1.54 2.65 -0.40
C GLN A 167 -0.29 3.52 -0.57
N ILE A 168 -0.05 4.06 -1.77
CA ILE A 168 1.04 5.01 -2.02
C ILE A 168 0.85 6.25 -1.13
N ARG A 169 -0.35 6.84 -1.12
CA ARG A 169 -0.69 8.01 -0.29
C ARG A 169 -0.40 7.80 1.19
N TYR A 170 -0.73 6.62 1.73
CA TYR A 170 -0.48 6.31 3.13
C TYR A 170 1.00 6.13 3.46
N CYS A 171 1.84 5.75 2.50
CA CYS A 171 3.29 5.77 2.69
C CYS A 171 3.83 7.20 2.78
N TYR A 172 3.29 8.13 1.99
CA TYR A 172 3.60 9.56 2.10
C TYR A 172 3.08 10.15 3.42
N TYR A 173 1.86 9.82 3.84
CA TYR A 173 1.35 10.20 5.17
C TYR A 173 2.28 9.72 6.29
N PHE A 174 2.78 8.49 6.19
CA PHE A 174 3.74 7.94 7.15
C PHE A 174 5.05 8.73 7.15
N TYR A 175 5.55 9.13 5.98
CA TYR A 175 6.72 10.00 5.87
C TYR A 175 6.51 11.39 6.51
N TYR A 176 5.35 12.03 6.27
CA TYR A 176 5.02 13.30 6.93
C TYR A 176 4.92 13.15 8.45
N TYR A 177 4.29 12.06 8.91
CA TYR A 177 4.22 11.73 10.33
C TYR A 177 5.63 11.63 10.96
N LEU A 178 6.57 10.90 10.34
CA LEU A 178 7.94 10.77 10.86
C LEU A 178 8.77 12.07 10.81
N SER A 179 8.25 13.12 10.16
CA SER A 179 8.87 14.45 10.10
C SER A 179 8.42 15.36 11.25
N VAL A 180 7.30 15.03 11.91
CA VAL A 180 6.70 15.83 12.99
C VAL A 180 6.74 15.09 14.33
N PHE A 181 6.52 13.78 14.30
CA PHE A 181 6.46 12.94 15.50
C PHE A 181 7.81 12.27 15.78
N PRO A 182 8.14 12.02 17.06
CA PRO A 182 9.31 11.24 17.43
C PRO A 182 9.30 9.85 16.77
N ARG A 183 10.48 9.36 16.39
CA ARG A 183 10.66 8.02 15.80
C ARG A 183 10.73 6.91 16.86
N GLU A 184 10.16 7.15 18.03
CA GLU A 184 10.13 6.22 19.15
C GLU A 184 9.01 5.21 18.95
N VAL A 185 9.32 3.94 19.22
CA VAL A 185 8.34 2.85 19.23
C VAL A 185 7.95 2.52 20.67
N PRO A 186 6.64 2.29 20.97
CA PRO A 186 5.51 2.34 20.05
C PRO A 186 5.22 3.77 19.55
N PHE A 187 4.89 3.89 18.26
CA PHE A 187 4.59 5.19 17.65
C PHE A 187 3.35 5.83 18.29
N LYS A 188 3.42 7.13 18.57
CA LYS A 188 2.30 7.91 19.10
C LYS A 188 1.15 7.98 18.08
N PRO A 189 -0.08 7.56 18.42
CA PRO A 189 -1.23 7.72 17.54
C PRO A 189 -1.48 9.19 17.17
N ILE A 190 -1.93 9.45 15.94
CA ILE A 190 -2.47 10.76 15.58
C ILE A 190 -3.82 10.96 16.29
N PRO A 191 -4.12 12.20 16.75
CA PRO A 191 -5.40 12.52 17.36
C PRO A 191 -6.55 12.39 16.35
N SER A 192 -7.78 12.33 16.86
CA SER A 192 -8.93 12.47 15.99
C SER A 192 -8.98 13.88 15.43
N TYR A 193 -9.15 14.01 14.13
CA TYR A 193 -9.21 15.30 13.46
C TYR A 193 -10.28 15.33 12.39
N SER A 194 -10.96 16.47 12.26
CA SER A 194 -12.08 16.67 11.37
C SER A 194 -11.89 17.93 10.52
N ILE A 195 -12.22 17.82 9.23
CA ILE A 195 -12.32 18.96 8.31
C ILE A 195 -13.65 18.87 7.55
N ASN A 196 -14.12 19.96 6.96
CA ASN A 196 -15.32 19.93 6.12
C ASN A 196 -14.94 19.89 4.64
N LEU A 197 -15.51 18.95 3.89
CA LEU A 197 -15.47 18.98 2.43
C LEU A 197 -16.49 20.02 1.94
N SER A 198 -16.03 21.05 1.22
CA SER A 198 -16.92 22.09 0.70
C SER A 198 -17.47 21.76 -0.67
N SER A 199 -16.60 21.28 -1.56
CA SER A 199 -16.98 20.96 -2.93
C SER A 199 -16.00 20.00 -3.59
N VAL A 200 -16.48 19.27 -4.59
CA VAL A 200 -15.65 18.50 -5.52
C VAL A 200 -16.00 18.92 -6.94
N LEU A 201 -15.01 19.44 -7.67
CA LEU A 201 -15.11 19.75 -9.09
C LEU A 201 -14.64 18.54 -9.90
N PHE A 202 -15.50 18.05 -10.77
CA PHE A 202 -15.24 16.98 -11.71
C PHE A 202 -14.99 17.59 -13.09
N THR A 203 -13.89 17.21 -13.72
CA THR A 203 -13.63 17.52 -15.13
C THR A 203 -13.52 16.23 -15.92
N GLY A 204 -14.07 16.19 -17.14
CA GLY A 204 -14.06 15.01 -17.98
C GLY A 204 -14.92 13.85 -17.45
N PHE A 205 -15.99 14.11 -16.69
CA PHE A 205 -16.89 13.07 -16.23
C PHE A 205 -17.82 12.60 -17.36
N LYS A 206 -17.34 11.64 -18.15
CA LYS A 206 -18.05 11.03 -19.28
C LYS A 206 -17.89 9.50 -19.22
N PRO A 207 -18.57 8.81 -18.30
CA PRO A 207 -18.50 7.36 -18.22
C PRO A 207 -19.16 6.73 -19.47
N THR A 208 -18.65 5.59 -19.93
CA THR A 208 -19.18 4.86 -21.10
C THR A 208 -20.47 4.07 -20.78
N ILE A 209 -21.15 4.39 -19.68
CA ILE A 209 -22.37 3.70 -19.26
C ILE A 209 -23.54 4.20 -20.10
N THR A 210 -24.09 3.34 -20.96
CA THR A 210 -25.39 3.58 -21.60
C THR A 210 -26.48 3.28 -20.57
N VAL A 211 -26.91 4.30 -19.82
CA VAL A 211 -28.08 4.16 -18.94
C VAL A 211 -29.30 3.94 -19.86
N LYS A 212 -29.88 2.74 -19.84
CA LYS A 212 -30.89 2.31 -20.82
C LYS A 212 -32.20 3.11 -20.78
N ASP A 213 -32.41 3.97 -19.79
CA ASP A 213 -33.61 4.80 -19.65
C ASP A 213 -33.21 6.23 -19.26
N SER A 214 -32.86 7.07 -20.24
CA SER A 214 -32.33 8.42 -20.01
C SER A 214 -33.44 9.47 -19.94
N THR A 215 -33.79 9.90 -18.73
CA THR A 215 -34.14 11.31 -18.50
C THR A 215 -33.41 11.95 -17.31
N ASP A 216 -32.71 11.22 -16.42
CA ASP A 216 -32.32 11.86 -15.13
C ASP A 216 -30.91 11.71 -14.53
N CYS A 217 -30.04 10.75 -14.86
CA CYS A 217 -28.77 10.65 -14.09
C CYS A 217 -27.56 10.20 -14.92
N ALA A 218 -26.81 11.17 -15.43
CA ALA A 218 -25.43 10.99 -15.89
C ALA A 218 -24.45 11.95 -15.16
N HIS A 219 -24.82 12.42 -13.97
CA HIS A 219 -23.96 13.26 -13.13
C HIS A 219 -23.26 12.41 -12.05
N PRO A 220 -22.11 12.86 -11.52
CA PRO A 220 -21.43 12.15 -10.45
C PRO A 220 -22.23 12.24 -9.14
N VAL A 221 -22.14 11.18 -8.33
CA VAL A 221 -22.65 11.13 -6.95
C VAL A 221 -21.56 10.62 -6.03
N LEU A 222 -21.41 11.25 -4.87
CA LEU A 222 -20.43 10.86 -3.86
C LEU A 222 -21.08 10.21 -2.64
N TYR A 223 -20.49 9.11 -2.20
CA TYR A 223 -20.82 8.42 -0.95
C TYR A 223 -19.62 8.37 -0.02
N PHE A 224 -19.85 8.40 1.29
CA PHE A 224 -18.81 8.59 2.30
C PHE A 224 -18.87 7.47 3.33
N ASN A 225 -17.73 6.88 3.68
CA ASN A 225 -17.67 5.82 4.67
C ASN A 225 -16.39 5.96 5.49
N PRO A 226 -16.41 5.72 6.81
CA PRO A 226 -15.18 5.50 7.56
C PRO A 226 -14.41 4.32 6.95
N LEU A 227 -13.08 4.40 6.91
CA LEU A 227 -12.26 3.28 6.43
C LEU A 227 -12.46 2.06 7.35
N SER A 228 -12.92 0.94 6.80
CA SER A 228 -13.10 -0.32 7.54
C SER A 228 -11.88 -1.23 7.40
N HIS A 229 -11.62 -2.04 8.42
CA HIS A 229 -10.59 -3.08 8.37
C HIS A 229 -11.14 -4.45 7.93
N ALA A 230 -12.45 -4.67 8.12
CA ALA A 230 -13.07 -5.99 7.99
C ALA A 230 -14.25 -6.04 7.01
N GLU A 231 -14.90 -4.91 6.74
CA GLU A 231 -16.08 -4.86 5.87
C GLU A 231 -15.70 -4.41 4.44
N PRO A 232 -15.61 -5.32 3.45
CA PRO A 232 -15.25 -4.97 2.08
C PRO A 232 -16.37 -4.22 1.34
N HIS A 233 -17.61 -4.35 1.81
CA HIS A 233 -18.82 -3.77 1.23
C HIS A 233 -19.53 -2.91 2.28
N PRO A 234 -18.97 -1.75 2.65
CA PRO A 234 -19.64 -0.87 3.60
C PRO A 234 -20.96 -0.37 3.04
N HIS A 235 -21.95 -0.19 3.92
CA HIS A 235 -23.22 0.46 3.58
C HIS A 235 -22.95 1.87 3.07
N LEU A 236 -23.25 2.13 1.79
CA LEU A 236 -22.97 3.41 1.17
C LEU A 236 -23.83 4.52 1.80
N PHE A 237 -23.17 5.45 2.51
CA PHE A 237 -23.84 6.62 3.08
C PHE A 237 -23.80 7.82 2.12
N LYS A 238 -24.98 8.23 1.64
CA LYS A 238 -25.15 9.42 0.80
C LYS A 238 -25.51 10.61 1.68
N CYS A 239 -24.65 11.62 1.71
CA CYS A 239 -24.97 12.88 2.36
C CYS A 239 -25.77 13.80 1.43
N SER A 240 -26.39 14.82 2.02
CA SER A 240 -27.00 15.92 1.26
C SER A 240 -25.94 16.63 0.43
N GLN A 241 -26.10 16.55 -0.88
CA GLN A 241 -25.17 17.11 -1.86
C GLN A 241 -25.97 17.76 -2.99
N SER A 242 -25.55 18.94 -3.40
CA SER A 242 -26.13 19.66 -4.54
C SER A 242 -25.14 19.60 -5.69
N TRP A 243 -25.63 19.44 -6.91
CA TRP A 243 -24.76 19.40 -8.09
C TRP A 243 -25.18 20.48 -9.08
N GLN A 244 -24.19 21.02 -9.79
CA GLN A 244 -24.39 21.93 -10.90
C GLN A 244 -23.51 21.48 -12.06
N GLN A 245 -24.08 21.37 -13.24
CA GLN A 245 -23.31 21.16 -14.47
C GLN A 245 -22.80 22.51 -14.97
N MET A 246 -21.48 22.65 -15.08
CA MET A 246 -20.84 23.89 -15.55
C MET A 246 -20.66 23.88 -17.07
N SER A 247 -20.36 22.71 -17.62
CA SER A 247 -20.26 22.46 -19.05
C SER A 247 -20.40 20.96 -19.29
N ASP A 248 -20.37 20.54 -20.55
CA ASP A 248 -20.36 19.10 -20.89
C ASP A 248 -19.19 18.36 -20.20
N GLY A 249 -19.51 17.31 -19.45
CA GLY A 249 -18.56 16.54 -18.64
C GLY A 249 -17.93 17.28 -17.45
N CYS A 250 -18.40 18.48 -17.09
CA CYS A 250 -17.88 19.26 -15.98
C CYS A 250 -18.98 19.52 -14.94
N PHE A 251 -18.78 19.00 -13.73
CA PHE A 251 -19.76 19.07 -12.65
C PHE A 251 -19.11 19.58 -11.38
N ILE A 252 -19.81 20.41 -10.62
CA ILE A 252 -19.43 20.74 -9.25
C ILE A 252 -20.46 20.16 -8.30
N ILE A 253 -19.99 19.35 -7.34
CA ILE A 253 -20.81 18.90 -6.21
C ILE A 253 -20.44 19.76 -5.00
N SER A 254 -21.44 20.36 -4.36
CA SER A 254 -21.28 21.20 -3.17
C SER A 254 -22.00 20.61 -1.98
N PHE A 255 -21.39 20.77 -0.80
CA PHE A 255 -21.88 20.22 0.47
C PHE A 255 -22.12 21.34 1.48
N ILE A 256 -23.24 21.25 2.21
CA ILE A 256 -23.55 22.19 3.30
C ILE A 256 -22.66 21.88 4.51
N LYS A 257 -22.63 20.61 4.92
CA LYS A 257 -21.81 20.11 6.04
C LYS A 257 -21.47 18.64 5.83
N GLN A 258 -20.35 18.38 5.16
CA GLN A 258 -19.82 17.03 4.99
C GLN A 258 -18.47 16.89 5.70
N PRO A 259 -18.43 16.38 6.94
CA PRO A 259 -17.18 16.17 7.65
C PRO A 259 -16.39 15.01 7.02
N ILE A 260 -15.07 15.17 7.00
CA ILE A 260 -14.08 14.13 6.75
C ILE A 260 -13.33 13.97 8.06
N VAL A 261 -13.41 12.78 8.66
CA VAL A 261 -12.85 12.52 9.99
C VAL A 261 -11.83 11.42 9.88
N ASN A 262 -10.57 11.72 10.22
CA ASN A 262 -9.43 10.80 10.05
C ASN A 262 -9.51 10.11 8.68
N ASP A 263 -9.42 8.77 8.64
CA ASP A 263 -9.49 7.95 7.43
C ASP A 263 -10.93 7.80 6.89
N THR A 264 -11.24 8.52 5.80
CA THR A 264 -12.53 8.45 5.11
C THR A 264 -12.39 7.96 3.68
N VAL A 265 -13.26 7.03 3.30
CA VAL A 265 -13.44 6.52 1.93
C VAL A 265 -14.55 7.31 1.24
N ILE A 266 -14.22 7.91 0.11
CA ILE A 266 -15.11 8.65 -0.77
C ILE A 266 -15.31 7.81 -2.03
N SER A 267 -16.51 7.27 -2.21
CA SER A 267 -16.87 6.45 -3.38
C SER A 267 -17.52 7.34 -4.44
N LEU A 268 -16.94 7.35 -5.63
CA LEU A 268 -17.51 7.96 -6.82
C LEU A 268 -18.46 6.98 -7.50
N THR A 269 -19.71 7.41 -7.70
CA THR A 269 -20.80 6.57 -8.18
C THR A 269 -21.57 7.26 -9.29
N VAL A 270 -22.12 6.47 -10.21
CA VAL A 270 -23.24 6.87 -11.09
C VAL A 270 -24.49 6.14 -10.62
N GLU A 271 -25.55 6.89 -10.38
CA GLU A 271 -26.87 6.36 -10.07
C GLU A 271 -27.69 6.26 -11.36
N SER A 272 -28.43 5.17 -11.53
CA SER A 272 -29.56 5.05 -12.44
C SER A 272 -30.83 4.81 -11.63
N LYS A 273 -32.00 4.83 -12.27
CA LYS A 273 -33.29 4.54 -11.61
C LYS A 273 -33.29 3.21 -10.84
N GLU A 274 -32.47 2.24 -11.25
CA GLU A 274 -32.47 0.89 -10.70
C GLU A 274 -31.18 0.51 -9.96
N LYS A 275 -30.04 1.17 -10.22
CA LYS A 275 -28.73 0.71 -9.75
C LYS A 275 -27.78 1.86 -9.46
N SER A 276 -26.95 1.67 -8.43
CA SER A 276 -25.80 2.52 -8.14
C SER A 276 -24.50 1.78 -8.52
N ILE A 277 -23.70 2.38 -9.40
CA ILE A 277 -22.47 1.78 -9.91
C ILE A 277 -21.28 2.59 -9.41
N ILE A 278 -20.43 1.98 -8.57
CA ILE A 278 -19.18 2.60 -8.10
C ILE A 278 -18.16 2.58 -9.25
N ILE A 279 -17.62 3.75 -9.58
CA ILE A 279 -16.63 3.95 -10.64
C ILE A 279 -15.22 4.08 -10.07
N GLY A 280 -15.09 4.57 -8.84
CA GLY A 280 -13.80 4.68 -8.19
C GLY A 280 -13.91 5.03 -6.72
N LYS A 281 -12.79 4.93 -6.02
CA LYS A 281 -12.69 5.27 -4.60
C LYS A 281 -11.49 6.18 -4.36
N VAL A 282 -11.66 7.15 -3.47
CA VAL A 282 -10.59 7.99 -2.93
C VAL A 282 -10.56 7.80 -1.44
N ILE A 283 -9.38 7.62 -0.85
CA ILE A 283 -9.21 7.46 0.59
C ILE A 283 -8.31 8.59 1.07
N LEU A 284 -8.86 9.41 1.96
CA LEU A 284 -8.22 10.59 2.50
C LEU A 284 -8.13 10.48 4.03
N ASN A 285 -7.12 11.10 4.61
CA ASN A 285 -7.02 11.28 6.04
C ASN A 285 -7.04 12.77 6.38
N ALA A 286 -8.05 13.21 7.14
CA ALA A 286 -8.27 14.62 7.47
C ALA A 286 -7.04 15.32 8.08
N PHE A 287 -6.25 14.60 8.88
CA PHE A 287 -5.11 15.16 9.61
C PHE A 287 -3.95 15.59 8.69
N PHE A 288 -3.94 15.15 7.43
CA PHE A 288 -2.88 15.45 6.46
C PHE A 288 -3.31 16.44 5.37
N ILE A 289 -4.51 17.00 5.48
CA ILE A 289 -5.09 17.90 4.48
C ILE A 289 -4.94 19.34 4.94
N ASP A 290 -4.28 20.15 4.11
CA ASP A 290 -4.31 21.60 4.24
C ASP A 290 -5.62 22.14 3.67
N VAL A 291 -6.45 22.73 4.52
CA VAL A 291 -7.75 23.28 4.11
C VAL A 291 -7.65 24.48 3.18
N HIS A 292 -6.49 25.15 3.12
CA HIS A 292 -6.23 26.27 2.22
C HIS A 292 -5.73 25.82 0.83
N SER A 293 -5.39 24.55 0.69
CA SER A 293 -4.93 23.96 -0.57
C SER A 293 -6.07 23.31 -1.35
N GLN A 294 -5.91 23.22 -2.68
CA GLN A 294 -6.80 22.45 -3.55
C GLN A 294 -6.07 21.20 -4.01
N TYR A 295 -6.75 20.05 -3.98
CA TYR A 295 -6.14 18.76 -4.35
C TYR A 295 -6.83 18.18 -5.57
N THR A 296 -6.09 18.02 -6.67
CA THR A 296 -6.63 17.54 -7.96
C THR A 296 -6.19 16.11 -8.23
N LEU A 297 -7.06 15.15 -7.92
CA LEU A 297 -6.78 13.74 -8.16
C LEU A 297 -7.18 13.34 -9.59
N LYS A 298 -6.22 12.85 -10.35
CA LYS A 298 -6.41 12.30 -11.71
C LYS A 298 -6.89 10.85 -11.66
N LEU A 299 -7.32 10.32 -12.80
CA LEU A 299 -7.82 8.95 -12.93
C LEU A 299 -6.89 7.87 -12.33
N ASP A 300 -5.57 8.02 -12.52
CA ASP A 300 -4.54 7.13 -11.99
C ASP A 300 -4.34 7.25 -10.47
N GLN A 301 -4.91 8.27 -9.84
CA GLN A 301 -4.89 8.51 -8.39
C GLN A 301 -6.21 8.12 -7.69
N VAL A 302 -7.19 7.67 -8.47
CA VAL A 302 -8.45 7.09 -8.00
C VAL A 302 -8.31 5.56 -8.00
N GLN A 303 -8.65 4.94 -6.86
CA GLN A 303 -8.61 3.50 -6.72
C GLN A 303 -9.74 2.84 -7.51
N ASP A 304 -9.45 1.71 -8.15
CA ASP A 304 -10.48 0.86 -8.78
C ASP A 304 -11.49 0.33 -7.75
N PRO A 305 -12.77 0.18 -8.13
CA PRO A 305 -13.78 -0.44 -7.27
C PRO A 305 -13.48 -1.91 -6.92
N THR A 306 -12.79 -2.67 -7.79
CA THR A 306 -12.73 -4.14 -7.76
C THR A 306 -11.34 -4.72 -7.43
N GLU A 307 -10.24 -4.14 -7.91
CA GLU A 307 -8.90 -4.77 -7.84
C GLU A 307 -7.73 -3.82 -7.49
N GLY A 308 -8.02 -2.64 -6.94
CA GLY A 308 -6.99 -1.69 -6.46
C GLY A 308 -6.17 -0.96 -7.54
N VAL A 309 -6.03 -1.50 -8.74
CA VAL A 309 -5.48 -0.83 -9.93
C VAL A 309 -6.63 -0.46 -10.84
N ASN A 310 -6.83 0.84 -11.10
CA ASN A 310 -7.95 1.34 -11.90
C ASN A 310 -7.86 0.78 -13.33
N ARG A 311 -8.73 -0.19 -13.63
CA ARG A 311 -8.85 -0.75 -14.98
C ARG A 311 -9.61 0.19 -15.90
N ASN A 312 -10.19 1.24 -15.34
CA ASN A 312 -11.08 2.17 -16.02
C ASN A 312 -12.17 1.42 -16.80
N SER A 313 -12.74 0.40 -16.17
CA SER A 313 -13.70 -0.51 -16.79
C SER A 313 -14.96 0.19 -17.30
N LEU A 314 -15.24 1.39 -16.77
CA LEU A 314 -16.38 2.24 -17.14
C LEU A 314 -15.96 3.42 -18.03
N GLY A 315 -14.71 3.43 -18.52
CA GLY A 315 -14.26 4.26 -19.62
C GLY A 315 -14.26 5.77 -19.36
N LEU A 316 -13.92 6.21 -18.14
CA LEU A 316 -13.65 7.63 -17.90
C LEU A 316 -12.49 8.09 -18.80
N PRO A 317 -12.55 9.29 -19.39
CA PRO A 317 -11.52 9.74 -20.31
C PRO A 317 -10.18 9.99 -19.58
N PRO A 318 -9.03 9.96 -20.29
CA PRO A 318 -7.71 10.16 -19.68
C PRO A 318 -7.52 11.51 -18.98
N HIS A 319 -8.29 12.53 -19.38
CA HIS A 319 -8.27 13.87 -18.79
C HIS A 319 -9.22 14.02 -17.59
N PHE A 320 -9.84 12.92 -17.13
CA PHE A 320 -10.70 12.93 -15.95
C PHE A 320 -9.94 13.36 -14.69
N SER A 321 -10.55 14.25 -13.90
CA SER A 321 -10.02 14.60 -12.58
C SER A 321 -11.12 14.99 -11.58
N MET A 322 -10.76 14.89 -10.30
CA MET A 322 -11.55 15.31 -9.15
C MET A 322 -10.75 16.32 -8.33
N THR A 323 -11.19 17.58 -8.31
CA THR A 323 -10.57 18.65 -7.51
C THR A 323 -11.36 18.85 -6.21
N PHE A 324 -10.74 18.54 -5.09
CA PHE A 324 -11.32 18.65 -3.76
C PHE A 324 -11.00 20.01 -3.14
N ARG A 325 -12.01 20.65 -2.55
CA ARG A 325 -11.88 21.87 -1.75
C ARG A 325 -12.45 21.63 -0.36
N PHE A 326 -11.72 22.12 0.64
CA PHE A 326 -12.04 21.92 2.04
C PHE A 326 -12.27 23.26 2.74
N LYS A 327 -12.84 23.17 3.94
CA LYS A 327 -13.01 24.27 4.89
C LYS A 327 -12.70 23.75 6.28
N GLU A 328 -12.32 24.66 7.16
CA GLU A 328 -12.14 24.36 8.58
C GLU A 328 -13.43 23.75 9.16
N SER A 329 -13.25 22.86 10.13
CA SER A 329 -14.34 22.34 10.94
C SER A 329 -14.33 22.98 12.33
N LYS A 330 -14.97 22.35 13.32
CA LYS A 330 -14.88 22.85 14.69
C LYS A 330 -13.41 22.75 15.11
N ARG A 331 -12.84 23.86 15.58
CA ARG A 331 -11.48 23.90 16.12
C ARG A 331 -11.32 22.85 17.21
N GLU A 332 -10.23 22.10 17.11
CA GLU A 332 -9.82 21.08 18.09
C GLU A 332 -8.98 21.73 19.21
N GLU A 333 -8.46 20.92 20.13
CA GLU A 333 -7.53 21.42 21.16
C GLU A 333 -6.28 22.05 20.54
N ASP A 334 -5.75 23.12 21.13
CA ASP A 334 -4.59 23.86 20.59
C ASP A 334 -3.38 22.96 20.31
N SER A 335 -3.17 21.94 21.15
CA SER A 335 -2.09 20.97 20.95
C SER A 335 -2.27 20.09 19.71
N ILE A 336 -3.52 19.83 19.31
CA ILE A 336 -3.86 19.07 18.10
C ILE A 336 -3.70 19.96 16.86
N GLU A 337 -4.16 21.20 16.94
CA GLU A 337 -4.03 22.20 15.87
C GLU A 337 -2.56 22.48 15.54
N GLU A 338 -1.71 22.63 16.57
CA GLU A 338 -0.26 22.83 16.37
C GLU A 338 0.40 21.62 15.68
N LEU A 339 0.00 20.39 16.02
CA LEU A 339 0.49 19.19 15.36
C LEU A 339 0.01 19.11 13.90
N HIS A 340 -1.25 19.44 13.66
CA HIS A 340 -1.82 19.49 12.31
C HIS A 340 -1.09 20.53 11.45
N GLU A 341 -0.86 21.74 11.97
CA GLU A 341 -0.14 22.82 11.28
C GLU A 341 1.28 22.38 10.87
N LYS A 342 2.00 21.71 11.78
CA LYS A 342 3.32 21.13 11.48
C LYS A 342 3.24 20.10 10.37
N ILE A 343 2.24 19.21 10.40
CA ILE A 343 2.04 18.19 9.35
C ILE A 343 1.75 18.85 8.00
N VAL A 344 0.79 19.78 7.92
CA VAL A 344 0.40 20.39 6.65
C VAL A 344 1.48 21.30 6.06
N THR A 345 2.35 21.87 6.91
CA THR A 345 3.55 22.58 6.45
C THR A 345 4.49 21.67 5.66
N ILE A 346 4.63 20.40 6.07
CA ILE A 346 5.41 19.41 5.33
C ILE A 346 4.65 18.93 4.08
N THR A 347 3.32 18.74 4.16
CA THR A 347 2.54 18.26 3.00
C THR A 347 2.54 19.26 1.84
N LYS A 348 2.72 20.57 2.10
CA LYS A 348 2.91 21.59 1.05
C LYS A 348 4.16 21.38 0.19
N GLN A 349 5.20 20.73 0.71
CA GLN A 349 6.43 20.45 -0.06
C GLN A 349 6.25 19.28 -1.03
N PHE A 350 5.38 18.33 -0.68
CA PHE A 350 5.04 17.17 -1.51
C PHE A 350 3.53 16.96 -1.47
N PRO A 351 2.75 17.70 -2.29
CA PRO A 351 1.29 17.63 -2.26
C PRO A 351 0.73 16.23 -2.55
N LEU A 352 -0.45 15.94 -1.99
CA LEU A 352 -1.10 14.62 -2.07
C LEU A 352 -1.52 14.21 -3.49
N ASP A 353 -1.60 15.18 -4.39
CA ASP A 353 -1.93 15.06 -5.81
C ASP A 353 -0.70 15.14 -6.73
N GLU A 354 0.48 15.44 -6.19
CA GLU A 354 1.74 15.49 -6.94
C GLU A 354 2.69 14.33 -6.60
N MET A 355 2.33 13.47 -5.65
CA MET A 355 3.12 12.31 -5.22
C MET A 355 3.72 11.58 -6.43
N HIS A 356 5.05 11.60 -6.55
CA HIS A 356 5.75 11.12 -7.74
C HIS A 356 5.28 9.72 -8.13
N ARG A 357 4.93 9.60 -9.41
CA ARG A 357 4.54 8.35 -10.07
C ARG A 357 5.49 7.20 -9.70
N VAL A 358 4.97 6.19 -9.01
CA VAL A 358 5.56 4.85 -9.01
C VAL A 358 4.90 4.09 -10.16
N LEU A 359 5.17 4.50 -11.41
CA LEU A 359 4.67 3.76 -12.56
C LEU A 359 5.55 2.52 -12.77
N PRO A 360 5.03 1.29 -12.65
CA PRO A 360 5.57 0.22 -13.49
C PRO A 360 5.26 0.58 -14.96
N PRO A 361 6.11 0.18 -15.92
CA PRO A 361 5.84 0.42 -17.33
C PRO A 361 4.47 -0.17 -17.72
N PRO A 362 3.73 0.48 -18.63
CA PRO A 362 2.45 -0.03 -19.08
C PRO A 362 2.62 -1.46 -19.61
N ILE A 363 1.73 -2.36 -19.18
CA ILE A 363 1.69 -3.71 -19.72
C ILE A 363 1.32 -3.58 -21.21
N PRO A 364 2.02 -4.27 -22.14
CA PRO A 364 1.62 -4.27 -23.53
C PRO A 364 0.14 -4.64 -23.65
N PHE A 365 -0.60 -3.84 -24.39
CA PHE A 365 -1.99 -4.09 -24.72
C PHE A 365 -2.06 -5.50 -25.35
N LYS A 366 -2.69 -6.46 -24.68
CA LYS A 366 -3.09 -7.70 -25.36
C LYS A 366 -4.34 -7.35 -26.15
N PRO A 367 -4.31 -7.35 -27.50
CA PRO A 367 -5.53 -7.21 -28.27
C PRO A 367 -6.49 -8.32 -27.82
N GLY A 368 -7.73 -7.95 -27.54
CA GLY A 368 -8.76 -8.90 -27.13
C GLY A 368 -8.82 -10.07 -28.10
N SER A 369 -8.98 -11.27 -27.56
CA SER A 369 -9.28 -12.46 -28.34
C SER A 369 -10.60 -12.25 -29.06
N GLY A 370 -10.54 -11.68 -30.26
CA GLY A 370 -11.66 -11.60 -31.17
C GLY A 370 -12.18 -13.01 -31.44
N ASN A 371 -13.50 -13.13 -31.42
CA ASN A 371 -14.28 -14.30 -31.82
C ASN A 371 -13.66 -15.01 -33.03
N LYS A 372 -12.93 -16.11 -32.80
CA LYS A 372 -12.66 -17.09 -33.85
C LYS A 372 -13.86 -18.02 -33.89
N LYS A 373 -14.79 -17.74 -34.81
CA LYS A 373 -15.75 -18.73 -35.30
C LYS A 373 -14.97 -19.99 -35.65
N ALA A 374 -15.43 -21.12 -35.12
CA ALA A 374 -14.96 -22.43 -35.50
C ALA A 374 -15.13 -22.63 -37.02
N LEU A 375 -14.03 -22.85 -37.72
CA LEU A 375 -14.02 -23.62 -38.95
C LEU A 375 -13.03 -24.78 -38.75
N ILE A 376 -13.59 -25.96 -38.76
CA ILE A 376 -12.91 -27.25 -38.83
C ILE A 376 -12.37 -27.39 -40.25
N ASN A 377 -11.09 -27.76 -40.41
CA ASN A 377 -10.62 -28.66 -41.47
C ASN A 377 -9.19 -29.18 -41.20
N SER A 378 -9.11 -30.51 -41.06
CA SER A 378 -8.06 -31.48 -41.49
C SER A 378 -6.57 -31.08 -41.59
N THR A 379 -5.75 -31.61 -40.65
CA THR A 379 -4.42 -32.32 -40.75
C THR A 379 -3.33 -31.95 -41.79
N PRO A 380 -2.02 -32.35 -41.64
CA PRO A 380 -1.25 -32.83 -40.46
C PRO A 380 0.20 -32.25 -40.31
N ARG A 381 0.81 -32.54 -39.13
CA ARG A 381 2.25 -32.69 -38.79
C ARG A 381 3.32 -31.80 -39.48
N GLY A 382 4.07 -31.05 -38.67
CA GLY A 382 5.37 -30.48 -39.07
C GLY A 382 6.17 -29.90 -37.89
N SER A 383 7.39 -30.43 -37.73
CA SER A 383 8.43 -30.13 -36.75
C SER A 383 8.91 -28.66 -36.76
N ARG A 384 9.32 -28.11 -35.60
CA ARG A 384 10.61 -27.39 -35.44
C ARG A 384 10.91 -26.96 -33.99
N LYS A 385 12.10 -27.38 -33.55
CA LYS A 385 12.90 -26.92 -32.41
C LYS A 385 13.71 -25.66 -32.78
N LYS A 386 14.21 -24.96 -31.74
CA LYS A 386 15.24 -23.88 -31.71
C LYS A 386 14.73 -22.54 -32.22
N GLN A 387 14.89 -21.42 -31.53
CA GLN A 387 16.13 -20.78 -31.07
C GLN A 387 15.76 -19.70 -30.03
N TYR A 388 16.55 -19.51 -28.97
CA TYR A 388 16.93 -18.21 -28.35
C TYR A 388 17.78 -18.54 -27.12
N LEU A 389 19.07 -18.63 -27.37
CA LEU A 389 20.17 -18.76 -26.42
C LEU A 389 21.28 -17.87 -27.00
N SER A 390 21.27 -16.61 -26.58
CA SER A 390 22.35 -15.62 -26.71
C SER A 390 22.00 -14.52 -25.71
N ASP A 391 23.01 -13.88 -25.14
CA ASP A 391 22.91 -12.75 -24.21
C ASP A 391 22.83 -13.14 -22.72
N VAL A 392 23.74 -14.03 -22.33
CA VAL A 392 24.32 -14.05 -20.98
C VAL A 392 25.83 -13.92 -21.17
N HIS A 393 26.35 -12.70 -21.22
CA HIS A 393 27.73 -12.32 -20.91
C HIS A 393 27.86 -10.80 -21.05
N GLU A 394 27.68 -10.07 -19.95
CA GLU A 394 28.30 -8.75 -19.62
C GLU A 394 27.56 -8.10 -18.44
N VAL A 395 27.65 -8.69 -17.23
CA VAL A 395 27.40 -7.96 -15.98
C VAL A 395 28.33 -8.50 -14.88
N GLU A 396 29.63 -8.50 -15.14
CA GLU A 396 30.67 -8.70 -14.12
C GLU A 396 31.71 -7.58 -14.28
N GLY A 397 31.36 -6.37 -13.87
CA GLY A 397 32.23 -5.19 -13.99
C GLY A 397 31.89 -4.00 -13.09
N GLU A 398 30.77 -3.99 -12.36
CA GLU A 398 30.38 -2.88 -11.47
C GLU A 398 30.13 -3.40 -10.05
N LYS A 399 31.20 -3.85 -9.39
CA LYS A 399 31.23 -4.05 -7.93
C LYS A 399 32.42 -3.28 -7.38
N ARG A 400 32.27 -1.96 -7.23
CA ARG A 400 32.99 -1.05 -6.32
C ARG A 400 32.83 0.37 -6.86
N GLU A 401 31.77 1.08 -6.44
CA GLU A 401 31.65 2.56 -6.39
C GLU A 401 30.16 2.95 -6.21
N LEU A 402 29.56 2.67 -5.06
CA LEU A 402 28.25 3.26 -4.68
C LEU A 402 28.13 3.60 -3.19
N PHE A 403 29.25 3.63 -2.46
CA PHE A 403 29.32 4.19 -1.10
C PHE A 403 30.19 5.44 -1.14
N GLY A 404 29.68 6.50 -1.75
CA GLY A 404 30.49 7.68 -1.99
C GLY A 404 29.71 8.94 -2.32
N GLU A 405 28.51 9.16 -1.78
CA GLU A 405 27.90 10.50 -1.79
C GLU A 405 27.12 10.79 -0.49
N SER A 406 27.17 12.06 -0.08
CA SER A 406 26.92 12.54 1.28
C SER A 406 25.55 12.18 1.84
N ILE A 407 25.55 11.39 2.91
CA ILE A 407 24.42 11.22 3.82
C ILE A 407 24.20 12.57 4.52
N SER A 408 22.97 13.10 4.50
CA SER A 408 22.61 14.33 5.23
C SER A 408 23.14 14.29 6.68
N PRO A 409 23.71 15.39 7.22
CA PRO A 409 24.24 15.43 8.59
C PRO A 409 23.22 14.98 9.65
N ILE A 410 21.94 15.15 9.34
CA ILE A 410 20.79 14.71 10.13
C ILE A 410 20.76 13.18 10.28
N VAL A 411 21.14 12.40 9.27
CA VAL A 411 21.05 10.92 9.30
C VAL A 411 22.23 10.26 10.04
N LEU A 412 23.40 10.91 10.07
CA LEU A 412 24.60 10.39 10.75
C LEU A 412 24.55 10.54 12.28
N SER A 413 23.91 11.59 12.80
CA SER A 413 23.75 11.78 14.25
C SER A 413 22.83 10.71 14.86
N TYR A 414 21.77 10.30 14.17
CA TYR A 414 20.73 9.43 14.75
C TYR A 414 21.08 7.93 14.78
N SER A 415 21.87 7.41 13.83
CA SER A 415 22.39 6.03 13.94
C SER A 415 23.24 5.86 15.21
N THR A 416 23.84 6.95 15.69
CA THR A 416 24.75 6.95 16.83
C THR A 416 23.99 7.10 18.15
N GLU A 417 22.96 7.95 18.18
CA GLU A 417 22.08 8.09 19.35
C GLU A 417 21.18 6.88 19.59
N TYR A 418 20.62 6.27 18.53
CA TYR A 418 19.85 5.04 18.66
C TYR A 418 20.72 3.91 19.23
N ARG A 419 21.94 3.72 18.71
CA ARG A 419 22.92 2.76 19.26
C ARG A 419 23.22 3.02 20.74
N LYS A 420 23.37 4.29 21.14
CA LYS A 420 23.60 4.66 22.54
C LYS A 420 22.39 4.32 23.42
N ALA A 421 21.17 4.55 22.94
CA ALA A 421 19.94 4.20 23.66
C ALA A 421 19.76 2.68 23.80
N THR A 422 20.03 1.89 22.76
CA THR A 422 19.96 0.41 22.81
C THR A 422 21.01 -0.18 23.76
N ILE A 423 22.23 0.37 23.77
CA ILE A 423 23.28 -0.04 24.73
C ILE A 423 22.85 0.27 26.17
N LYS A 424 22.22 1.42 26.40
CA LYS A 424 21.73 1.82 27.73
C LYS A 424 20.61 0.91 28.22
N LYS A 425 19.68 0.52 27.33
CA LYS A 425 18.58 -0.43 27.63
C LYS A 425 19.11 -1.86 27.87
N GLY A 426 20.06 -2.33 27.05
CA GLY A 426 20.71 -3.64 27.25
C GLY A 426 21.55 -3.73 28.52
N ASN A 427 22.20 -2.64 28.95
CA ASN A 427 22.94 -2.59 30.20
C ASN A 427 22.02 -2.49 31.44
N ALA A 428 20.84 -1.90 31.31
CA ALA A 428 19.84 -1.87 32.39
C ALA A 428 19.26 -3.27 32.65
N ILE A 429 18.98 -4.05 31.60
CA ILE A 429 18.48 -5.42 31.69
C ILE A 429 19.55 -6.36 32.30
N LYS A 430 20.82 -6.23 31.88
CA LYS A 430 21.92 -7.00 32.50
C LYS A 430 22.16 -6.65 33.98
N LYS A 431 21.86 -5.42 34.40
CA LYS A 431 21.94 -5.02 35.82
C LYS A 431 20.75 -5.56 36.64
N SER A 432 19.55 -5.66 36.08
CA SER A 432 18.42 -6.27 36.80
C SER A 432 18.59 -7.78 36.97
N ASP A 433 19.20 -8.47 36.00
CA ASP A 433 19.44 -9.92 36.09
C ASP A 433 20.59 -10.26 37.06
N ALA A 434 21.54 -9.34 37.26
CA ALA A 434 22.63 -9.52 38.23
C ALA A 434 22.21 -9.24 39.69
N ILE A 435 21.09 -8.53 39.92
CA ILE A 435 20.59 -8.21 41.27
C ILE A 435 19.66 -9.32 41.80
N ASN A 436 19.14 -10.20 40.93
CA ASN A 436 18.29 -11.34 41.32
C ASN A 436 19.04 -12.67 41.46
N SER A 437 20.38 -12.66 41.56
CA SER A 437 21.21 -13.87 41.67
C SER A 437 22.22 -13.84 42.83
N VAL A 438 21.86 -13.21 43.95
CA VAL A 438 22.59 -13.33 45.23
C VAL A 438 21.64 -13.74 46.35
#